data_AF-A0A820YS62-F1
#
_entry.id   AF-A0A820YS62-F1
#
_cell.length_a   1.000
_cell.length_b   1.000
_cell.length_c   1.000
_cell.angle_alpha   90.00
_cell.angle_beta   90.00
_cell.angle_gamma   90.00
#
_symmetry.space_group_name_H-M   'P 1'
#
loop_
_entity.id
_entity.type
_entity.pdbx_description
1 polymer ?
#
loop_
_entity_poly.entity_id
_entity_poly.type
_entity_poly.pdbx_seq_one_letter_code
_entity_poly.pdbx_strand_id
1 'polypeptide(L)'
;ILVQIEQIIYEAILLVLRDGILDFYEEILTLIDTLTINTVSPLMWQVFYLIKEAFFRDAADYFAEIMNCLHNYVVNDTPSFLSQPDRIETIFEMCKHVIVNDLGEDSEAHAAKLIEVIILQCQDNMSVALPAIVQLMAQRFQREIVTSELRLMLIQVFIVILWLNPDRFFQTLNTVAANDPSTQSTIANFFNQWMTDCELFAGVHDRRVSALGLCTLLRIDSKYYSAISNIVPKILPNCIHIYQGLIKTYQHNNDDESNDDTDDDDESVPSEIDDGEDENITHEDDFLEKLKGKV
;
A
#
# COMPACT_ATOMS: atom_id res chain seq x y z
N ILE A 1 -9.43 34.70 1.35
CA ILE A 1 -10.66 33.88 1.29
C ILE A 1 -10.32 32.44 1.67
N LEU A 2 -9.46 31.72 0.93
CA LEU A 2 -9.07 30.33 1.26
C LEU A 2 -8.57 30.16 2.72
N VAL A 3 -7.61 30.99 3.16
CA VAL A 3 -7.07 30.97 4.54
C VAL A 3 -8.14 31.25 5.62
N GLN A 4 -9.14 32.09 5.32
CA GLN A 4 -10.21 32.40 6.27
C GLN A 4 -11.22 31.26 6.38
N ILE A 5 -11.49 30.57 5.26
CA ILE A 5 -12.34 29.38 5.22
C ILE A 5 -11.66 28.24 5.98
N GLU A 6 -10.37 28.02 5.73
CA GLU A 6 -9.57 27.00 6.40
C GLU A 6 -9.56 27.19 7.92
N GLN A 7 -9.46 28.44 8.40
CA GLN A 7 -9.52 28.73 9.82
C GLN A 7 -10.89 28.41 10.45
N ILE A 8 -11.99 28.69 9.74
CA ILE A 8 -13.34 28.34 10.23
C ILE A 8 -13.51 26.81 10.27
N ILE A 9 -13.05 26.12 9.23
CA ILE A 9 -13.12 24.66 9.16
C ILE A 9 -12.26 24.03 10.26
N TYR A 10 -11.07 24.56 10.52
CA TYR A 10 -10.21 24.09 11.60
C TYR A 10 -10.89 24.12 12.97
N GLU A 11 -11.66 25.17 13.30
CA GLU A 11 -12.40 25.21 14.57
C GLU A 11 -13.45 24.10 14.67
N ALA A 12 -14.09 23.74 13.55
CA ALA A 12 -15.03 22.62 13.51
C ALA A 12 -14.32 21.28 13.67
N ILE A 13 -13.20 21.07 12.97
CA ILE A 13 -12.33 19.88 13.12
C ILE A 13 -11.89 19.73 14.58
N LEU A 14 -11.39 20.82 15.17
CA LEU A 14 -10.92 20.84 16.55
C LEU A 14 -12.05 20.49 17.52
N LEU A 15 -13.24 21.07 17.35
CA LEU A 15 -14.40 20.76 18.19
C LEU A 15 -14.74 19.26 18.14
N VAL A 16 -14.88 18.70 16.94
CA VAL A 16 -15.30 17.29 16.77
C VAL A 16 -14.23 16.33 17.27
N LEU A 17 -12.97 16.49 16.83
CA LEU A 17 -11.88 15.58 17.17
C LEU A 17 -11.43 15.73 18.63
N ARG A 18 -11.47 16.94 19.22
CA ARG A 18 -11.05 17.11 20.63
C ARG A 18 -12.14 16.69 21.61
N ASP A 19 -13.39 17.06 21.33
CA ASP A 19 -14.49 16.82 22.28
C ASP A 19 -15.14 15.43 22.08
N GLY A 20 -14.69 14.64 21.09
CA GLY A 20 -15.09 13.24 20.96
C GLY A 20 -16.49 13.05 20.35
N ILE A 21 -16.87 13.91 19.39
CA ILE A 21 -18.23 13.91 18.82
C ILE A 21 -18.32 12.88 17.68
N LEU A 22 -18.43 11.60 18.05
CA LEU A 22 -18.37 10.44 17.14
C LEU A 22 -19.33 10.53 15.94
N ASP A 23 -20.52 11.10 16.14
CA ASP A 23 -21.55 11.26 15.10
C ASP A 23 -21.09 12.10 13.88
N PHE A 24 -19.93 12.76 13.96
CA PHE A 24 -19.37 13.59 12.88
C PHE A 24 -17.97 13.15 12.43
N TYR A 25 -17.51 11.96 12.82
CA TYR A 25 -16.14 11.53 12.54
C TYR A 25 -15.90 11.29 11.05
N GLU A 26 -16.78 10.53 10.40
CA GLU A 26 -16.70 10.28 8.95
C GLU A 26 -16.67 11.61 8.19
N GLU A 27 -17.61 12.53 8.46
CA GLU A 27 -17.69 13.80 7.75
C GLU A 27 -16.47 14.69 7.97
N ILE A 28 -15.94 14.73 9.21
CA ILE A 28 -14.75 15.53 9.50
C ILE A 28 -13.50 14.91 8.90
N LEU A 29 -13.37 13.58 8.88
CA LEU A 29 -12.23 12.91 8.25
C LEU A 29 -12.26 13.09 6.72
N THR A 30 -13.43 12.93 6.07
CA THR A 30 -13.58 13.24 4.63
C THR A 30 -13.27 14.71 4.34
N LEU A 31 -13.65 15.63 5.22
CA LEU A 31 -13.31 17.05 5.07
C LEU A 31 -11.80 17.29 5.18
N ILE A 32 -11.12 16.63 6.11
CA ILE A 32 -9.65 16.74 6.26
C ILE A 32 -8.94 16.15 5.05
N ASP A 33 -9.39 14.99 4.57
CA ASP A 33 -8.90 14.37 3.33
C ASP A 33 -8.99 15.35 2.16
N THR A 34 -10.18 15.94 1.95
CA THR A 34 -10.41 16.96 0.91
C THR A 34 -9.49 18.19 1.07
N LEU A 35 -9.27 18.66 2.30
CA LEU A 35 -8.39 19.81 2.56
C LEU A 35 -6.91 19.50 2.33
N THR A 36 -6.52 18.23 2.35
CA THR A 36 -5.12 17.79 2.24
C THR A 36 -4.78 17.19 0.88
N ILE A 37 -5.77 16.96 0.00
CA ILE A 37 -5.63 16.24 -1.28
C ILE A 37 -4.60 16.83 -2.25
N ASN A 38 -4.36 18.16 -2.21
CA ASN A 38 -3.43 18.83 -3.12
C ASN A 38 -2.18 19.38 -2.40
N THR A 39 -2.37 20.00 -1.23
CA THR A 39 -1.28 20.64 -0.46
C THR A 39 -1.59 20.59 1.02
N VAL A 40 -0.58 20.39 1.86
CA VAL A 40 -0.74 20.41 3.32
C VAL A 40 -0.32 21.77 3.89
N SER A 41 -1.27 22.52 4.43
CA SER A 41 -0.97 23.82 5.05
C SER A 41 -0.34 23.67 6.45
N PRO A 42 0.30 24.72 7.00
CA PRO A 42 0.75 24.72 8.40
C PRO A 42 -0.36 24.47 9.42
N LEU A 43 -1.61 24.81 9.10
CA LEU A 43 -2.76 24.56 9.97
C LEU A 43 -3.19 23.10 9.90
N MET A 44 -3.22 22.49 8.71
CA MET A 44 -3.50 21.06 8.55
C MET A 44 -2.42 20.20 9.20
N TRP A 45 -1.16 20.66 9.23
CA TRP A 45 -0.13 19.98 10.02
C TRP A 45 -0.42 19.91 11.53
N GLN A 46 -1.26 20.80 12.08
CA GLN A 46 -1.75 20.68 13.46
C GLN A 46 -2.85 19.63 13.56
N VAL A 47 -3.71 19.53 12.53
CA VAL A 47 -4.77 18.52 12.45
C VAL A 47 -4.21 17.10 12.42
N PHE A 48 -3.05 16.87 11.83
CA PHE A 48 -2.34 15.58 11.93
C PHE A 48 -2.23 15.07 13.39
N TYR A 49 -1.89 15.95 14.33
CA TYR A 49 -1.78 15.57 15.74
C TYR A 49 -3.15 15.41 16.41
N LEU A 50 -4.18 16.13 15.97
CA LEU A 50 -5.56 15.91 16.42
C LEU A 50 -6.09 14.54 15.99
N ILE A 51 -5.78 14.12 14.75
CA ILE A 51 -6.09 12.78 14.24
C ILE A 51 -5.40 11.72 15.09
N LYS A 52 -4.11 11.90 15.39
CA LYS A 52 -3.36 11.00 16.30
C LYS A 52 -4.07 10.87 17.65
N GLU A 53 -4.39 11.99 18.29
CA GLU A 53 -5.03 12.00 19.61
C GLU A 53 -6.41 11.32 19.57
N ALA A 54 -7.23 11.61 18.55
CA ALA A 54 -8.53 10.99 18.38
C ALA A 54 -8.42 9.48 18.13
N PHE A 55 -7.50 9.04 17.27
CA PHE A 55 -7.26 7.62 16.98
C PHE A 55 -7.00 6.81 18.25
N PHE A 56 -6.11 7.28 19.12
CA PHE A 56 -5.78 6.57 20.36
C PHE A 56 -6.83 6.74 21.47
N ARG A 57 -7.79 7.66 21.31
CA ARG A 57 -8.88 7.87 22.28
C ARG A 57 -10.09 7.01 21.95
N ASP A 58 -10.62 7.16 20.74
CA ASP A 58 -11.94 6.63 20.34
C ASP A 58 -12.17 6.53 18.83
N ALA A 59 -11.21 6.91 17.98
CA ALA A 59 -11.40 6.93 16.51
C ALA A 59 -10.78 5.72 15.77
N ALA A 60 -10.31 4.68 16.47
CA ALA A 60 -9.60 3.57 15.85
C ALA A 60 -10.44 2.76 14.85
N ASP A 61 -11.76 2.70 15.05
CA ASP A 61 -12.70 2.01 14.14
C ASP A 61 -12.90 2.76 12.81
N TYR A 62 -12.48 4.03 12.72
CA TYR A 62 -12.53 4.87 11.52
C TYR A 62 -11.19 4.86 10.76
N PHE A 63 -10.45 3.75 10.84
CA PHE A 63 -9.08 3.71 10.32
C PHE A 63 -9.03 3.86 8.79
N ALA A 64 -10.05 3.42 8.05
CA ALA A 64 -10.11 3.59 6.60
C ALA A 64 -10.13 5.09 6.21
N GLU A 65 -10.97 5.89 6.86
CA GLU A 65 -11.07 7.33 6.64
C GLU A 65 -9.83 8.07 7.14
N ILE A 66 -9.29 7.64 8.29
CA ILE A 66 -8.02 8.16 8.83
C ILE A 66 -6.88 7.86 7.86
N MET A 67 -6.83 6.67 7.26
CA MET A 67 -5.77 6.26 6.33
C MET A 67 -5.72 7.21 5.13
N ASN A 68 -6.87 7.59 4.56
CA ASN A 68 -6.94 8.57 3.45
C ASN A 68 -6.29 9.91 3.84
N CYS A 69 -6.62 10.42 5.03
CA CYS A 69 -5.99 11.63 5.56
C CYS A 69 -4.47 11.45 5.69
N LEU A 70 -4.01 10.36 6.31
CA LEU A 70 -2.60 10.07 6.54
C LEU A 70 -1.81 9.92 5.23
N HIS A 71 -2.41 9.29 4.22
CA HIS A 71 -1.84 9.18 2.88
C HIS A 71 -1.51 10.56 2.31
N ASN A 72 -2.45 11.51 2.38
CA ASN A 72 -2.24 12.86 1.87
C ASN A 72 -1.11 13.61 2.59
N TYR A 73 -1.00 13.47 3.92
CA TYR A 73 0.13 14.04 4.67
C TYR A 73 1.49 13.51 4.18
N VAL A 74 1.56 12.25 3.76
CA VAL A 74 2.79 11.60 3.30
C VAL A 74 3.11 12.01 1.85
N VAL A 75 2.14 11.97 0.95
CA VAL A 75 2.36 12.12 -0.50
C VAL A 75 2.42 13.59 -0.93
N ASN A 76 1.59 14.46 -0.35
CA ASN A 76 1.44 15.84 -0.85
C ASN A 76 2.46 16.82 -0.25
N ASP A 77 3.07 16.49 0.89
CA ASP A 77 4.12 17.32 1.51
C ASP A 77 5.17 16.46 2.23
N THR A 78 5.73 15.49 1.50
CA THR A 78 6.82 14.61 1.99
C THR A 78 7.98 15.36 2.64
N PRO A 79 8.48 16.51 2.11
CA PRO A 79 9.56 17.24 2.75
C PRO A 79 9.22 17.72 4.16
N SER A 80 8.01 18.26 4.37
CA SER A 80 7.58 18.67 5.72
C SER A 80 7.27 17.45 6.59
N PHE A 81 6.70 16.38 6.04
CA PHE A 81 6.51 15.12 6.76
C PHE A 81 7.84 14.61 7.35
N LEU A 82 8.89 14.55 6.54
CA LEU A 82 10.23 14.10 6.93
C LEU A 82 10.98 15.09 7.84
N SER A 83 10.58 16.36 7.88
CA SER A 83 11.20 17.35 8.76
C SER A 83 10.97 17.10 10.26
N GLN A 84 9.97 16.28 10.59
CA GLN A 84 9.58 15.90 11.94
C GLN A 84 9.62 14.37 12.07
N PRO A 85 10.72 13.79 12.59
CA PRO A 85 10.91 12.34 12.64
C PRO A 85 9.82 11.55 13.38
N ASP A 86 9.15 12.20 14.34
CA ASP A 86 8.05 11.63 15.13
C ASP A 86 6.80 11.35 14.29
N ARG A 87 6.68 11.92 13.07
CA ARG A 87 5.54 11.67 12.18
C ARG A 87 5.57 10.29 11.56
N ILE A 88 6.76 9.79 11.18
CA ILE A 88 6.92 8.39 10.73
C ILE A 88 6.56 7.44 11.88
N GLU A 89 7.09 7.71 13.07
CA GLU A 89 6.81 6.90 14.26
C GLU A 89 5.31 6.89 14.57
N THR A 90 4.66 8.06 14.52
CA THR A 90 3.22 8.19 14.76
C THR A 90 2.39 7.35 13.81
N ILE A 91 2.61 7.45 12.49
CA ILE A 91 1.82 6.63 11.55
C ILE A 91 2.11 5.14 11.76
N PHE A 92 3.38 4.77 11.98
CA PHE A 92 3.73 3.38 12.26
C PHE A 92 3.06 2.86 13.53
N GLU A 93 2.99 3.65 14.60
CA GLU A 93 2.27 3.30 15.83
C GLU A 93 0.78 3.07 15.60
N MET A 94 0.14 3.89 14.77
CA MET A 94 -1.27 3.72 14.40
C MET A 94 -1.49 2.43 13.59
N CYS A 95 -0.71 2.20 12.52
CA CYS A 95 -0.78 0.96 11.74
C CYS A 95 -0.50 -0.27 12.60
N LYS A 96 0.48 -0.18 13.52
CA LYS A 96 0.79 -1.25 14.47
C LYS A 96 -0.38 -1.50 15.41
N HIS A 97 -1.05 -0.46 15.90
CA HIS A 97 -2.22 -0.60 16.76
C HIS A 97 -3.33 -1.37 16.04
N VAL A 98 -3.64 -1.02 14.78
CA VAL A 98 -4.63 -1.72 13.95
C VAL A 98 -4.30 -3.20 13.83
N ILE A 99 -3.06 -3.52 13.45
CA ILE A 99 -2.63 -4.90 13.18
C ILE A 99 -2.50 -5.74 14.47
N VAL A 100 -2.04 -5.16 15.57
CA VAL A 100 -1.82 -5.90 16.82
C VAL A 100 -3.13 -6.13 17.58
N ASN A 101 -4.07 -5.19 17.51
CA ASN A 101 -5.35 -5.30 18.20
C ASN A 101 -6.45 -5.97 17.35
N ASP A 102 -6.12 -6.38 16.12
CA ASP A 102 -7.02 -7.15 15.25
C ASP A 102 -8.36 -6.41 15.03
N LEU A 103 -8.27 -5.16 14.54
CA LEU A 103 -9.45 -4.32 14.28
C LEU A 103 -10.25 -4.75 13.03
N GLY A 104 -9.89 -5.86 12.41
CA GLY A 104 -10.51 -6.40 11.19
C GLY A 104 -9.57 -6.37 9.99
N GLU A 105 -9.63 -7.41 9.14
CA GLU A 105 -8.69 -7.58 8.03
C GLU A 105 -8.74 -6.44 7.00
N ASP A 106 -9.89 -5.78 6.84
CA ASP A 106 -10.05 -4.57 6.02
C ASP A 106 -9.16 -3.42 6.54
N SER A 107 -9.28 -3.08 7.83
CA SER A 107 -8.42 -2.06 8.45
C SER A 107 -6.95 -2.46 8.44
N GLU A 108 -6.65 -3.75 8.63
CA GLU A 108 -5.27 -4.24 8.50
C GLU A 108 -4.72 -4.12 7.07
N ALA A 109 -5.56 -4.29 6.04
CA ALA A 109 -5.18 -4.13 4.64
C ALA A 109 -4.83 -2.67 4.35
N HIS A 110 -5.66 -1.72 4.81
CA HIS A 110 -5.37 -0.29 4.79
C HIS A 110 -4.07 0.05 5.51
N ALA A 111 -3.80 -0.59 6.66
CA ALA A 111 -2.59 -0.33 7.45
C ALA A 111 -1.34 -0.80 6.72
N ALA A 112 -1.39 -1.99 6.10
CA ALA A 112 -0.32 -2.52 5.26
C ALA A 112 -0.10 -1.64 4.01
N LYS A 113 -1.19 -1.17 3.38
CA LYS A 113 -1.11 -0.26 2.23
C LYS A 113 -0.45 1.07 2.59
N LEU A 114 -0.80 1.67 3.72
CA LEU A 114 -0.18 2.92 4.18
C LEU A 114 1.31 2.73 4.49
N ILE A 115 1.70 1.59 5.09
CA ILE A 115 3.11 1.24 5.31
C ILE A 115 3.85 1.14 3.98
N GLU A 116 3.28 0.50 2.97
CA GLU A 116 3.85 0.41 1.62
C GLU A 116 4.11 1.80 1.04
N VAL A 117 3.11 2.69 1.09
CA VAL A 117 3.21 4.08 0.60
C VAL A 117 4.33 4.83 1.31
N ILE A 118 4.42 4.74 2.64
CA ILE A 118 5.47 5.43 3.40
C ILE A 118 6.86 4.92 3.03
N ILE A 119 7.02 3.61 2.82
CA ILE A 119 8.31 3.04 2.39
C ILE A 119 8.71 3.57 1.01
N LEU A 120 7.78 3.59 0.05
CA LEU A 120 8.01 4.11 -1.30
C LEU A 120 8.37 5.60 -1.29
N GLN A 121 7.66 6.38 -0.48
CA GLN A 121 7.78 7.83 -0.48
C GLN A 121 8.98 8.33 0.32
N CYS A 122 9.29 7.67 1.45
CA CYS A 122 10.35 8.10 2.36
C CYS A 122 11.70 7.41 2.12
N GLN A 123 11.71 6.25 1.46
CA GLN A 123 12.91 5.50 1.03
C GLN A 123 13.98 5.38 2.12
N ASP A 124 15.16 5.99 1.94
CA ASP A 124 16.29 5.86 2.87
C ASP A 124 16.02 6.41 4.27
N ASN A 125 15.05 7.32 4.41
CA ASN A 125 14.60 7.83 5.71
C ASN A 125 13.91 6.75 6.56
N MET A 126 13.49 5.63 5.95
CA MET A 126 12.85 4.51 6.65
C MET A 126 13.84 3.54 7.28
N SER A 127 15.15 3.73 7.10
CA SER A 127 16.17 2.80 7.58
C SER A 127 16.07 2.42 9.07
N VAL A 128 15.66 3.36 9.94
CA VAL A 128 15.49 3.13 11.37
C VAL A 128 14.21 2.35 11.69
N ALA A 129 13.10 2.66 11.01
CA ALA A 129 11.80 2.02 11.25
C ALA A 129 11.68 0.64 10.59
N LEU A 130 12.48 0.38 9.54
CA LEU A 130 12.34 -0.81 8.70
C LEU A 130 12.40 -2.15 9.46
N PRO A 131 13.31 -2.37 10.43
CA PRO A 131 13.31 -3.63 11.19
C PRO A 131 12.01 -3.86 11.97
N ALA A 132 11.43 -2.82 12.56
CA ALA A 132 10.17 -2.92 13.28
C ALA A 132 8.99 -3.19 12.34
N ILE A 133 8.98 -2.57 11.16
CA ILE A 133 7.99 -2.84 10.11
C ILE A 133 8.07 -4.30 9.65
N VAL A 134 9.26 -4.78 9.30
CA VAL A 134 9.47 -6.16 8.84
C VAL A 134 9.05 -7.16 9.91
N GLN A 135 9.35 -6.88 11.19
CA GLN A 135 8.90 -7.71 12.30
C GLN A 135 7.37 -7.75 12.40
N LEU A 136 6.70 -6.59 12.36
CA LEU A 136 5.24 -6.49 12.42
C LEU A 136 4.58 -7.26 11.27
N MET A 137 5.04 -7.05 10.03
CA MET A 137 4.51 -7.75 8.86
C MET A 137 4.75 -9.26 8.96
N ALA A 138 5.94 -9.69 9.39
CA ALA A 138 6.26 -11.11 9.54
C ALA A 138 5.38 -11.80 10.60
N GLN A 139 5.07 -11.10 11.69
CA GLN A 139 4.17 -11.61 12.72
C GLN A 139 2.72 -11.65 12.23
N ARG A 140 2.25 -10.64 11.48
CA ARG A 140 0.91 -10.68 10.88
C ARG A 140 0.77 -11.80 9.85
N PHE A 141 1.81 -12.03 9.04
CA PHE A 141 1.84 -13.05 7.99
C PHE A 141 1.85 -14.50 8.52
N GLN A 142 2.14 -14.70 9.81
CA GLN A 142 2.06 -16.00 10.47
C GLN A 142 0.66 -16.33 11.01
N ARG A 143 -0.18 -15.31 11.21
CA ARG A 143 -1.58 -15.50 11.61
C ARG A 143 -2.40 -15.95 10.40
N GLU A 144 -3.57 -16.52 10.67
CA GLU A 144 -4.54 -16.80 9.61
C GLU A 144 -4.87 -15.51 8.85
N ILE A 145 -4.96 -15.62 7.52
CA ILE A 145 -5.37 -14.52 6.64
C ILE A 145 -6.52 -15.05 5.79
N VAL A 146 -7.71 -14.49 5.97
CA VAL A 146 -8.93 -14.95 5.33
C VAL A 146 -9.09 -14.31 3.95
N THR A 147 -8.93 -13.00 3.87
CA THR A 147 -9.11 -12.20 2.65
C THR A 147 -7.88 -12.28 1.74
N SER A 148 -8.09 -12.29 0.42
CA SER A 148 -7.01 -12.12 -0.55
C SER A 148 -6.41 -10.72 -0.48
N GLU A 149 -7.23 -9.70 -0.24
CA GLU A 149 -6.81 -8.31 -0.16
C GLU A 149 -5.71 -8.09 0.88
N LEU A 150 -5.96 -8.43 2.14
CA LEU A 150 -4.94 -8.28 3.19
C LEU A 150 -3.68 -9.06 2.86
N ARG A 151 -3.83 -10.30 2.35
CA ARG A 151 -2.69 -11.13 1.96
C ARG A 151 -1.83 -10.44 0.91
N LEU A 152 -2.45 -9.87 -0.12
CA LEU A 152 -1.76 -9.12 -1.17
C LEU A 152 -1.10 -7.85 -0.61
N MET A 153 -1.76 -7.10 0.26
CA MET A 153 -1.17 -5.89 0.87
C MET A 153 0.07 -6.21 1.71
N LEU A 154 0.03 -7.27 2.51
CA LEU A 154 1.21 -7.73 3.26
C LEU A 154 2.35 -8.17 2.33
N ILE A 155 2.04 -8.84 1.23
CA ILE A 155 3.01 -9.25 0.21
C ILE A 155 3.64 -8.01 -0.45
N GLN A 156 2.85 -6.99 -0.78
CA GLN A 156 3.34 -5.75 -1.41
C GLN A 156 4.37 -5.03 -0.54
N VAL A 157 4.17 -4.96 0.78
CA VAL A 157 5.16 -4.37 1.71
C VAL A 157 6.52 -5.05 1.56
N PHE A 158 6.56 -6.39 1.54
CA PHE A 158 7.82 -7.12 1.36
C PHE A 158 8.42 -6.92 -0.04
N ILE A 159 7.58 -6.89 -1.08
CA ILE A 159 8.04 -6.66 -2.47
C ILE A 159 8.71 -5.29 -2.58
N VAL A 160 8.10 -4.24 -2.04
CA VAL A 160 8.66 -2.88 -2.09
C VAL A 160 10.02 -2.82 -1.40
N ILE A 161 10.17 -3.42 -0.22
CA ILE A 161 11.44 -3.44 0.51
C ILE A 161 12.51 -4.20 -0.29
N LEU A 162 12.15 -5.36 -0.86
CA LEU A 162 13.02 -6.15 -1.74
C LEU A 162 13.45 -5.35 -2.97
N TRP A 163 12.51 -4.68 -3.63
CA TRP A 163 12.77 -3.90 -4.84
C TRP A 163 13.70 -2.71 -4.58
N LEU A 164 13.46 -1.96 -3.51
CA LEU A 164 14.28 -0.80 -3.15
C LEU A 164 15.72 -1.19 -2.82
N ASN A 165 15.92 -2.26 -2.03
CA ASN A 165 17.26 -2.72 -1.67
C ASN A 165 17.27 -4.20 -1.24
N PRO A 166 17.67 -5.13 -2.13
CA PRO A 166 17.71 -6.56 -1.79
C PRO A 166 18.66 -6.88 -0.63
N ASP A 167 19.80 -6.20 -0.54
CA ASP A 167 20.77 -6.45 0.53
C ASP A 167 20.18 -6.11 1.90
N ARG A 168 19.53 -4.93 1.99
CA ARG A 168 18.85 -4.48 3.20
C ARG A 168 17.65 -5.38 3.53
N PHE A 169 16.89 -5.82 2.52
CA PHE A 169 15.77 -6.76 2.71
C PHE A 169 16.22 -8.05 3.40
N PHE A 170 17.21 -8.75 2.83
CA PHE A 170 17.71 -10.00 3.40
C PHE A 170 18.42 -9.80 4.75
N GLN A 171 19.18 -8.72 4.92
CA GLN A 171 19.80 -8.39 6.21
C GLN A 171 18.75 -8.17 7.31
N THR A 172 17.70 -7.41 6.99
CA THR A 172 16.63 -7.10 7.95
C THR A 172 15.86 -8.36 8.32
N LEU A 173 15.48 -9.17 7.33
CA LEU A 173 14.80 -10.45 7.58
C LEU A 173 15.64 -11.41 8.43
N ASN A 174 16.94 -11.53 8.17
CA ASN A 174 17.84 -12.36 8.98
C ASN A 174 17.94 -11.84 10.42
N THR A 175 17.98 -10.51 10.60
CA THR A 175 18.01 -9.88 11.94
C THR A 175 16.71 -10.15 12.70
N VAL A 176 15.57 -10.00 12.03
CA VAL A 176 14.24 -10.28 12.61
C VAL A 176 14.11 -11.76 12.96
N ALA A 177 14.51 -12.68 12.07
CA ALA A 177 14.50 -14.12 12.33
C ALA A 177 15.45 -14.55 13.46
N ALA A 178 16.58 -13.87 13.62
CA ALA A 178 17.50 -14.13 14.73
C ALA A 178 16.92 -13.66 16.08
N ASN A 179 16.17 -12.56 16.10
CA ASN A 179 15.55 -12.01 17.30
C ASN A 179 14.24 -12.73 17.66
N ASP A 180 13.50 -13.20 16.65
CA ASP A 180 12.23 -13.89 16.78
C ASP A 180 12.22 -15.14 15.88
N PRO A 181 12.65 -16.31 16.38
CA PRO A 181 12.73 -17.54 15.60
C PRO A 181 11.41 -17.99 14.98
N SER A 182 10.25 -17.56 15.49
CA SER A 182 8.95 -17.91 14.88
C SER A 182 8.83 -17.33 13.47
N THR A 183 9.53 -16.23 13.19
CA THR A 183 9.53 -15.55 11.89
C THR A 183 10.44 -16.20 10.86
N GLN A 184 11.22 -17.23 11.21
CA GLN A 184 12.22 -17.81 10.32
C GLN A 184 11.61 -18.42 9.04
N SER A 185 10.42 -19.02 9.12
CA SER A 185 9.73 -19.57 7.94
C SER A 185 9.08 -18.47 7.07
N THR A 186 8.94 -17.25 7.58
CA THR A 186 8.24 -16.15 6.89
C THR A 186 8.85 -15.88 5.52
N ILE A 187 10.18 -15.91 5.39
CA ILE A 187 10.85 -15.61 4.11
C ILE A 187 10.43 -16.59 3.02
N ALA A 188 10.50 -17.89 3.31
CA ALA A 188 10.12 -18.93 2.36
C ALA A 188 8.62 -18.91 2.11
N ASN A 189 7.81 -18.68 3.14
CA ASN A 189 6.36 -18.60 3.02
C ASN A 189 5.94 -17.41 2.14
N PHE A 190 6.54 -16.23 2.36
CA PHE A 190 6.32 -15.03 1.55
C PHE A 190 6.59 -15.30 0.07
N PHE A 191 7.77 -15.82 -0.28
CA PHE A 191 8.11 -16.05 -1.69
C PHE A 191 7.17 -17.07 -2.35
N ASN A 192 6.85 -18.16 -1.67
CA ASN A 192 5.93 -19.16 -2.20
C ASN A 192 4.51 -18.61 -2.35
N GLN A 193 4.04 -17.86 -1.36
CA GLN A 193 2.70 -17.26 -1.39
C GLN A 193 2.61 -16.22 -2.51
N TRP A 194 3.59 -15.32 -2.63
CA TRP A 194 3.63 -14.35 -3.72
C TRP A 194 3.60 -15.03 -5.09
N MET A 195 4.40 -16.08 -5.31
CA MET A 195 4.34 -16.81 -6.59
C MET A 195 2.98 -17.48 -6.86
N THR A 196 2.23 -17.82 -5.81
CA THR A 196 0.91 -18.44 -5.92
C THR A 196 -0.17 -17.40 -6.21
N ASP A 197 -0.05 -16.23 -5.59
CA ASP A 197 -1.03 -15.16 -5.67
C ASP A 197 -0.75 -14.13 -6.77
N CYS A 198 0.28 -14.34 -7.63
CA CYS A 198 0.60 -13.41 -8.73
C CYS A 198 -0.61 -13.11 -9.63
N GLU A 199 -1.52 -14.07 -9.82
CA GLU A 199 -2.71 -13.90 -10.66
C GLU A 199 -3.79 -13.03 -10.00
N LEU A 200 -3.74 -12.87 -8.68
CA LEU A 200 -4.72 -12.09 -7.91
C LEU A 200 -4.41 -10.57 -7.90
N PHE A 201 -3.25 -10.14 -8.41
CA PHE A 201 -2.93 -8.71 -8.53
C PHE A 201 -3.75 -8.09 -9.67
N ALA A 202 -4.82 -7.37 -9.32
CA ALA A 202 -5.74 -6.76 -10.27
C ALA A 202 -5.39 -5.30 -10.64
N GLY A 203 -5.08 -4.46 -9.64
CA GLY A 203 -4.82 -3.03 -9.85
C GLY A 203 -3.56 -2.71 -10.66
N VAL A 204 -3.53 -1.55 -11.33
CA VAL A 204 -2.37 -1.11 -12.11
C VAL A 204 -1.13 -0.95 -11.23
N HIS A 205 -1.30 -0.31 -10.07
CA HIS A 205 -0.24 -0.13 -9.09
C HIS A 205 0.29 -1.47 -8.57
N ASP A 206 -0.63 -2.31 -8.12
CA ASP A 206 -0.37 -3.66 -7.59
C ASP A 206 0.45 -4.52 -8.56
N ARG A 207 0.05 -4.52 -9.84
CA ARG A 207 0.80 -5.20 -10.91
C ARG A 207 2.16 -4.56 -11.16
N ARG A 208 2.29 -3.24 -11.13
CA ARG A 208 3.59 -2.55 -11.25
C ARG A 208 4.54 -2.94 -10.12
N VAL A 209 4.07 -2.94 -8.87
CA VAL A 209 4.86 -3.34 -7.70
C VAL A 209 5.33 -4.79 -7.85
N SER A 210 4.42 -5.71 -8.18
CA SER A 210 4.75 -7.12 -8.40
C SER A 210 5.75 -7.30 -9.56
N ALA A 211 5.56 -6.59 -10.68
CA ALA A 211 6.48 -6.63 -11.82
C ALA A 211 7.90 -6.18 -11.45
N LEU A 212 8.02 -5.07 -10.71
CA LEU A 212 9.30 -4.53 -10.23
C LEU A 212 10.00 -5.51 -9.30
N GLY A 213 9.26 -6.12 -8.38
CA GLY A 213 9.76 -7.18 -7.51
C GLY A 213 10.29 -8.39 -8.28
N LEU A 214 9.51 -8.93 -9.22
CA LEU A 214 9.91 -10.09 -10.00
C LEU A 214 11.15 -9.78 -10.87
N CYS A 215 11.22 -8.59 -11.46
CA CYS A 215 12.41 -8.12 -12.18
C CYS A 215 13.64 -8.00 -11.27
N THR A 216 13.47 -7.66 -10.00
CA THR A 216 14.54 -7.68 -9.01
C THR A 216 14.99 -9.11 -8.73
N LEU A 217 14.06 -10.06 -8.59
CA LEU A 217 14.40 -11.47 -8.40
C LEU A 217 15.15 -12.09 -9.59
N LEU A 218 14.80 -11.73 -10.83
CA LEU A 218 15.53 -12.17 -12.03
C LEU A 218 17.00 -11.72 -12.06
N ARG A 219 17.32 -10.62 -11.38
CA ARG A 219 18.65 -10.01 -11.33
C ARG A 219 19.34 -10.20 -9.98
N ILE A 220 18.78 -11.06 -9.12
CA ILE A 220 19.26 -11.19 -7.75
C ILE A 220 20.70 -11.71 -7.70
N ASP A 221 21.48 -11.21 -6.74
CA ASP A 221 22.84 -11.69 -6.54
C ASP A 221 22.85 -13.17 -6.15
N SER A 222 23.86 -13.88 -6.63
CA SER A 222 24.05 -15.30 -6.38
C SER A 222 24.03 -15.72 -4.90
N LYS A 223 24.46 -14.84 -4.00
CA LYS A 223 24.43 -15.08 -2.54
C LYS A 223 23.03 -15.31 -1.99
N TYR A 224 21.97 -14.88 -2.69
CA TYR A 224 20.58 -15.02 -2.27
C TYR A 224 19.83 -16.18 -2.94
N TYR A 225 20.43 -16.91 -3.89
CA TYR A 225 19.76 -18.02 -4.56
C TYR A 225 19.24 -19.10 -3.61
N SER A 226 19.95 -19.36 -2.51
CA SER A 226 19.50 -20.34 -1.52
C SER A 226 18.12 -20.00 -0.93
N ALA A 227 17.85 -18.72 -0.70
CA ALA A 227 16.60 -18.23 -0.14
C ALA A 227 15.41 -18.32 -1.12
N ILE A 228 15.67 -18.28 -2.43
CA ILE A 228 14.63 -18.28 -3.47
C ILE A 228 14.62 -19.52 -4.36
N SER A 229 15.52 -20.48 -4.13
CA SER A 229 15.76 -21.63 -5.03
C SER A 229 14.49 -22.37 -5.46
N ASN A 230 13.55 -22.54 -4.53
CA ASN A 230 12.28 -23.24 -4.77
C ASN A 230 11.31 -22.48 -5.68
N ILE A 231 11.43 -21.15 -5.78
CA ILE A 231 10.54 -20.32 -6.58
C ILE A 231 11.12 -19.96 -7.96
N VAL A 232 12.42 -20.18 -8.19
CA VAL A 232 13.10 -19.81 -9.45
C VAL A 232 12.33 -20.24 -10.71
N PRO A 233 11.79 -21.47 -10.82
CA PRO A 233 11.04 -21.90 -12.00
C PRO A 233 9.73 -21.12 -12.23
N LYS A 234 9.18 -20.46 -11.20
CA LYS A 234 7.91 -19.71 -11.24
C LYS A 234 8.10 -18.22 -11.55
N ILE A 235 9.29 -17.66 -11.33
CA ILE A 235 9.53 -16.21 -11.49
C ILE A 235 9.21 -15.74 -12.91
N LEU A 236 9.80 -16.38 -13.93
CA LEU A 236 9.63 -15.95 -15.32
C LEU A 236 8.18 -16.13 -15.83
N PRO A 237 7.49 -17.27 -15.59
CA PRO A 237 6.06 -17.39 -15.89
C PRO A 237 5.22 -16.27 -15.26
N ASN A 238 5.43 -15.99 -13.97
CA ASN A 238 4.70 -14.94 -13.27
C ASN A 238 5.03 -13.54 -13.79
N CYS A 239 6.27 -13.28 -14.23
CA CYS A 239 6.59 -12.03 -14.93
C CYS A 239 5.71 -11.87 -16.17
N ILE A 240 5.66 -12.91 -17.03
CA ILE A 240 4.90 -12.86 -18.28
C ILE A 240 3.42 -12.59 -17.99
N HIS A 241 2.84 -13.29 -17.00
CA HIS A 241 1.46 -13.10 -16.58
C HIS A 241 1.19 -11.65 -16.15
N ILE A 242 1.97 -11.11 -15.21
CA ILE A 242 1.80 -9.74 -14.70
C ILE A 242 1.94 -8.71 -15.84
N TYR A 243 2.92 -8.87 -16.73
CA TYR A 243 3.12 -7.96 -17.86
C TYR A 243 1.97 -8.03 -18.87
N GLN A 244 1.41 -9.22 -19.12
CA GLN A 244 0.22 -9.36 -19.97
C GLN A 244 -0.98 -8.65 -19.34
N GLY A 245 -1.18 -8.77 -18.03
CA GLY A 245 -2.22 -8.04 -17.30
C GLY A 245 -2.06 -6.53 -17.43
N LEU A 246 -0.85 -6.01 -17.24
CA LEU A 246 -0.54 -4.59 -17.43
C LEU A 246 -0.82 -4.10 -18.85
N ILE A 247 -0.39 -4.85 -19.87
CA ILE A 247 -0.63 -4.50 -21.28
C ILE A 247 -2.13 -4.40 -21.57
N LYS A 248 -2.92 -5.37 -21.09
CA LYS A 248 -4.38 -5.36 -21.27
C LYS A 248 -5.02 -4.13 -20.64
N THR A 249 -4.64 -3.79 -19.41
CA THR A 249 -5.20 -2.61 -18.73
C THR A 249 -4.85 -1.31 -19.45
N TYR A 250 -3.61 -1.12 -19.92
CA TYR A 250 -3.28 0.10 -20.66
C TYR A 250 -3.95 0.17 -22.04
N GLN A 251 -4.18 -0.97 -22.70
CA GLN A 251 -4.89 -0.99 -23.98
C GLN A 251 -6.35 -0.58 -23.81
N HIS A 252 -7.01 -1.10 -22.78
CA HIS A 252 -8.40 -0.75 -22.47
C HIS A 252 -8.55 0.75 -22.19
N ASN A 253 -7.70 1.33 -21.33
CA ASN A 253 -7.75 2.75 -21.00
C ASN A 253 -7.52 3.66 -22.23
N ASN A 254 -6.64 3.26 -23.15
CA ASN A 254 -6.41 4.03 -24.39
C ASN A 254 -7.59 3.93 -25.37
N ASP A 255 -8.27 2.79 -25.43
CA ASP A 255 -9.42 2.59 -26.31
C ASP A 255 -10.65 3.37 -25.79
N ASP A 256 -10.80 3.48 -24.47
CA ASP A 256 -11.85 4.29 -23.84
C ASP A 256 -11.61 5.79 -24.00
N GLU A 257 -10.37 6.27 -23.85
CA GLU A 257 -9.98 7.67 -24.16
C GLU A 257 -10.17 8.04 -25.64
N SER A 258 -10.23 7.06 -26.55
CA SER A 258 -10.40 7.29 -27.99
C SER A 258 -11.86 7.33 -28.48
N ASN A 259 -12.82 7.02 -27.60
CA ASN A 259 -14.25 6.98 -27.92
C ASN A 259 -15.05 8.15 -27.35
N ASP A 260 -14.43 9.09 -26.62
CA ASP A 260 -15.13 10.21 -26.01
C ASP A 260 -14.99 11.50 -26.84
N ASP A 261 -15.73 11.53 -27.94
CA ASP A 261 -15.99 12.73 -28.76
C ASP A 261 -17.40 13.26 -28.42
N THR A 262 -17.71 13.37 -27.11
CA THR A 262 -18.87 14.11 -26.59
C THR A 262 -18.51 14.87 -25.32
N ASP A 263 -18.62 16.20 -25.40
CA ASP A 263 -18.47 17.17 -24.32
C ASP A 263 -19.18 16.73 -23.01
N ASP A 264 -18.44 16.69 -21.89
CA ASP A 264 -18.78 17.45 -20.68
C ASP A 264 -17.63 17.41 -19.65
N ASP A 265 -17.33 18.59 -19.06
CA ASP A 265 -16.39 18.79 -17.98
C ASP A 265 -16.74 17.92 -16.75
N ASP A 266 -15.91 16.93 -16.40
CA ASP A 266 -15.80 16.44 -15.02
C ASP A 266 -14.36 15.98 -14.73
N GLU A 267 -13.64 16.75 -13.92
CA GLU A 267 -12.42 16.31 -13.22
C GLU A 267 -12.82 15.29 -12.15
N SER A 268 -13.15 14.06 -12.56
CA SER A 268 -13.28 12.94 -11.65
C SER A 268 -11.92 12.28 -11.47
N VAL A 269 -11.27 12.59 -10.34
CA VAL A 269 -10.19 11.78 -9.77
C VAL A 269 -10.71 10.35 -9.59
N PRO A 270 -10.12 9.30 -10.21
CA PRO A 270 -10.47 7.95 -9.83
C PRO A 270 -9.68 7.58 -8.57
N SER A 271 -10.36 7.67 -7.44
CA SER A 271 -10.08 6.82 -6.28
C SER A 271 -10.14 5.36 -6.72
N GLU A 272 -8.99 4.72 -6.98
CA GLU A 272 -8.91 3.27 -7.14
C GLU A 272 -9.01 2.60 -5.77
N ILE A 273 -10.22 2.61 -5.22
CA ILE A 273 -10.78 1.54 -4.39
C ILE A 273 -12.09 1.20 -5.10
N ASP A 274 -12.09 0.17 -5.93
CA ASP A 274 -13.34 -0.54 -6.24
C ASP A 274 -13.07 -1.99 -6.64
N ASP A 275 -14.05 -2.78 -6.25
CA ASP A 275 -14.07 -4.17 -5.87
C ASP A 275 -13.88 -5.16 -7.02
N GLY A 276 -13.42 -6.35 -6.62
CA GLY A 276 -13.38 -7.51 -7.49
C GLY A 276 -14.78 -7.92 -7.95
N GLU A 277 -14.96 -7.98 -9.27
CA GLU A 277 -15.86 -8.95 -9.89
C GLU A 277 -15.11 -9.79 -10.93
N ASP A 278 -15.15 -11.11 -10.69
CA ASP A 278 -14.66 -12.17 -11.56
C ASP A 278 -15.36 -12.14 -12.94
N GLU A 279 -14.59 -11.99 -14.02
CA GLU A 279 -15.00 -12.52 -15.32
C GLU A 279 -14.00 -13.56 -15.84
N ASN A 280 -14.51 -14.79 -15.92
CA ASN A 280 -13.85 -16.00 -16.38
C ASN A 280 -13.14 -15.83 -17.74
N ILE A 281 -11.89 -16.27 -17.76
CA ILE A 281 -11.00 -16.35 -18.91
C ILE A 281 -11.50 -17.44 -19.89
N THR A 282 -11.82 -17.06 -21.12
CA THR A 282 -11.77 -17.96 -22.29
C THR A 282 -11.17 -17.26 -23.51
N HIS A 283 -9.88 -16.90 -23.47
CA HIS A 283 -9.16 -16.40 -24.66
C HIS A 283 -7.67 -16.78 -24.71
N GLU A 284 -7.28 -17.93 -24.16
CA GLU A 284 -5.89 -18.43 -24.29
C GLU A 284 -5.51 -18.84 -25.73
N ASP A 285 -6.50 -19.18 -26.57
CA ASP A 285 -6.20 -19.77 -27.89
C ASP A 285 -5.88 -18.73 -29.00
N ASP A 286 -6.35 -17.48 -28.89
CA ASP A 286 -6.23 -16.50 -29.98
C ASP A 286 -4.82 -15.85 -30.05
N PHE A 287 -4.08 -15.85 -28.93
CA PHE A 287 -2.75 -15.24 -28.88
C PHE A 287 -1.63 -16.16 -29.39
N LEU A 288 -1.75 -17.47 -29.16
CA LEU A 288 -0.77 -18.46 -29.64
C LEU A 288 -0.79 -18.59 -31.17
N GLU A 289 -1.92 -18.33 -31.82
CA GLU A 289 -2.00 -18.26 -33.29
C GLU A 289 -1.27 -17.03 -33.85
N LYS A 290 -1.36 -15.87 -33.19
CA LYS A 290 -0.68 -14.63 -33.62
C LYS A 290 0.85 -14.73 -33.52
N LEU A 291 1.38 -15.57 -32.63
CA LEU A 291 2.82 -15.83 -32.53
C LEU A 291 3.34 -16.82 -33.60
N LYS A 292 2.51 -17.75 -34.08
CA LYS A 292 2.89 -18.71 -35.14
C LYS A 292 2.96 -18.09 -36.54
N GLY A 293 2.35 -16.92 -36.75
CA GLY A 293 2.35 -16.20 -38.04
C GLY A 293 3.60 -15.37 -38.35
N LYS A 294 4.64 -15.38 -37.50
CA LYS A 294 5.87 -14.60 -37.70
C LYS A 294 7.15 -15.45 -37.63
N VAL A 295 7.17 -16.58 -38.34
CA VAL A 295 8.41 -17.31 -38.69
C VAL A 295 8.51 -17.49 -40.19
#